data_AF-A0A2D9SHC6-F1
#
_entry.id   AF-A0A2D9SHC6-F1
#
_cell.length_a   1.000
_cell.length_b   1.000
_cell.length_c   1.000
_cell.angle_alpha   90.00
_cell.angle_beta   90.00
_cell.angle_gamma   90.00
#
_symmetry.space_group_name_H-M   'P 1'
#
loop_
_entity.id
_entity.type
_entity.pdbx_description
1 polymer ?
#
loop_
_entity_poly.entity_id
_entity_poly.type
_entity_poly.pdbx_seq_one_letter_code
_entity_poly.pdbx_strand_id
1 'polypeptide(L)' 'MDEEKVKLKKLQEEQKAKSQKEELLNSYIESSKNLEDKIAVVKLKHRVDKTAFVSSLKNLMKKK' A
#
# COMPACT_ATOMS: atom_id res chain seq x y z
N MET A 1 23.95 -8.09 21.29
CA MET A 1 24.18 -8.55 19.90
C MET A 1 22.99 -9.32 19.34
N ASP A 2 22.34 -10.22 20.09
CA ASP A 2 21.20 -10.99 19.56
C ASP A 2 19.85 -10.25 19.57
N GLU A 3 19.58 -9.42 20.58
CA GLU A 3 18.31 -8.68 20.66
C GLU A 3 18.12 -7.65 19.54
N GLU A 4 19.18 -6.94 19.16
CA GLU A 4 19.15 -6.00 18.02
C GLU A 4 18.92 -6.73 16.70
N LYS A 5 19.52 -7.91 16.50
CA LYS A 5 19.28 -8.74 15.32
C LYS A 5 17.84 -9.24 15.26
N VAL A 6 17.28 -9.66 16.38
CA VAL A 6 15.87 -10.07 16.47
C VAL A 6 14.94 -8.90 16.18
N LYS A 7 15.22 -7.72 16.74
CA LYS A 7 14.43 -6.50 16.49
C LYS A 7 14.50 -6.08 15.03
N LEU A 8 15.70 -6.12 14.43
CA LEU A 8 15.90 -5.81 13.02
C LEU A 8 15.13 -6.78 12.11
N LYS A 9 15.17 -8.08 12.43
CA LYS A 9 14.44 -9.10 11.66
C LYS A 9 12.92 -8.88 11.71
N LYS A 10 12.38 -8.56 12.89
CA LYS A 10 10.95 -8.21 13.03
C LYS A 10 10.56 -7.00 12.18
N LEU A 11 11.38 -5.95 12.20
CA LEU A 11 11.14 -4.75 11.38
C LEU A 11 11.19 -5.05 9.88
N GLN A 12 12.11 -5.92 9.45
CA GLN A 12 12.19 -6.37 8.05
C GLN A 12 10.97 -7.19 7.64
N GLU A 13 10.50 -8.10 8.50
CA GLU A 13 9.30 -8.90 8.26
C GLU A 13 8.04 -8.02 8.18
N GLU A 14 7.89 -7.05 9.08
CA GLU A 14 6.80 -6.07 9.04
C GLU A 14 6.83 -5.21 7.78
N GLN A 15 8.02 -4.73 7.39
CA GLN A 15 8.18 -3.92 6.17
C GLN A 15 7.87 -4.74 4.91
N LYS A 16 8.31 -6.01 4.87
CA LYS A 16 8.01 -6.93 3.76
C LYS A 16 6.52 -7.19 3.65
N ALA A 17 5.83 -7.45 4.76
CA ALA A 17 4.38 -7.63 4.78
C ALA A 17 3.64 -6.36 4.31
N LYS A 18 4.11 -5.17 4.72
CA LYS A 18 3.55 -3.90 4.27
C LYS A 18 3.72 -3.72 2.75
N SER A 19 4.91 -4.04 2.22
CA SER A 19 5.22 -3.96 0.79
C SER A 19 4.34 -4.91 -0.04
N GLN A 20 4.20 -6.17 0.39
CA GLN A 20 3.36 -7.16 -0.31
C GLN A 20 1.89 -6.73 -0.35
N LYS A 21 1.37 -6.20 0.77
CA LYS A 21 0.01 -5.66 0.83
C LYS A 21 -0.16 -4.48 -0.12
N GLU A 22 0.82 -3.58 -0.18
CA GLU A 22 0.79 -2.43 -1.09
C GLU A 22 0.78 -2.84 -2.56
N GLU A 23 1.61 -3.82 -2.93
CA GLU A 23 1.71 -4.36 -4.29
C GLU A 23 0.40 -5.03 -4.72
N LEU A 24 -0.23 -5.80 -3.83
CA LEU A 24 -1.54 -6.43 -4.07
C LEU A 24 -2.66 -5.40 -4.28
N LEU A 25 -2.70 -4.35 -3.45
CA LEU A 25 -3.74 -3.31 -3.59
C LEU A 25 -3.52 -2.49 -4.87
N ASN A 26 -2.27 -2.21 -5.24
CA ASN A 26 -1.95 -1.51 -6.49
C ASN A 26 -2.33 -2.36 -7.71
N SER A 27 -1.99 -3.65 -7.73
CA SER A 27 -2.35 -4.54 -8.85
C SER A 27 -3.86 -4.69 -9.00
N TYR A 28 -4.61 -4.67 -7.89
CA TYR A 28 -6.07 -4.64 -7.92
C TYR A 28 -6.63 -3.33 -8.51
N ILE A 29 -6.06 -2.17 -8.14
CA ILE A 29 -6.45 -0.87 -8.73
C ILE A 29 -6.19 -0.84 -10.24
N GLU A 30 -5.08 -1.43 -10.69
CA GLU A 30 -4.71 -1.47 -12.10
C GLU A 30 -5.59 -2.41 -12.91
N SER A 31 -5.91 -3.58 -12.38
CA SER A 31 -6.70 -4.62 -13.06
C SER A 31 -8.21 -4.40 -12.99
N SER A 32 -8.72 -3.72 -11.96
CA SER A 32 -10.16 -3.48 -11.83
C SER A 32 -10.67 -2.61 -12.98
N LYS A 33 -11.86 -2.94 -13.50
CA LYS A 33 -12.59 -2.11 -14.49
C LYS A 33 -13.61 -1.19 -13.81
N ASN A 34 -13.94 -1.46 -12.55
CA ASN A 34 -14.92 -0.71 -11.79
C ASN A 34 -14.24 0.45 -11.05
N LEU A 35 -14.68 1.68 -11.34
CA LEU A 35 -14.13 2.89 -10.72
C LEU A 35 -14.43 2.96 -9.22
N GLU A 36 -15.60 2.47 -8.78
CA GLU A 36 -16.01 2.50 -7.37
C GLU A 36 -15.11 1.61 -6.52
N ASP A 37 -14.77 0.43 -7.02
CA ASP A 37 -13.85 -0.50 -6.36
C ASP A 37 -12.44 0.11 -6.24
N LYS A 38 -11.97 0.82 -7.28
CA LYS A 38 -10.70 1.55 -7.21
C LYS A 38 -10.72 2.62 -6.13
N ILE A 39 -11.81 3.40 -6.06
CA ILE A 39 -11.98 4.45 -5.05
C ILE A 39 -12.03 3.84 -3.64
N ALA A 40 -12.72 2.72 -3.45
CA ALA A 40 -12.79 2.01 -2.18
C ALA A 40 -11.40 1.55 -1.72
N VAL A 41 -10.60 0.97 -2.62
CA VAL A 41 -9.22 0.53 -2.31
C VAL A 41 -8.30 1.71 -2.00
N VAL A 42 -8.42 2.82 -2.74
CA VAL A 42 -7.65 4.04 -2.45
C VAL A 42 -8.03 4.64 -1.09
N LYS A 43 -9.32 4.65 -0.72
CA LYS A 43 -9.77 5.07 0.62
C LYS A 43 -9.27 4.14 1.72
N LEU A 44 -9.21 2.83 1.45
CA LEU A 44 -8.70 1.84 2.38
C LEU A 44 -7.20 2.05 2.62
N LYS A 45 -6.42 2.33 1.56
CA LYS A 45 -5.02 2.80 1.68
C LYS A 45 -4.92 4.06 2.53
N HIS A 46 -5.79 5.05 2.32
CA HIS A 46 -5.77 6.31 3.07
C HIS A 46 -5.99 6.15 4.57
N ARG A 47 -6.91 5.26 4.98
CA ARG A 47 -7.17 4.98 6.39
C ARG A 47 -5.97 4.34 7.09
N VAL A 48 -5.19 3.55 6.37
CA VAL A 48 -4.02 2.85 6.90
C VAL A 48 -2.79 3.74 6.88
N ASP A 49 -2.63 4.58 5.86
CA ASP A 49 -1.47 5.46 5.71
C ASP A 49 -1.88 6.78 5.02
N LYS A 50 -2.02 7.85 5.82
CA LYS A 50 -2.55 9.14 5.34
C LYS A 50 -1.67 9.77 4.26
N THR A 51 -0.36 9.51 4.27
CA THR A 51 0.61 10.05 3.30
C THR A 51 0.55 9.29 1.96
N ALA A 52 0.27 7.99 1.97
CA ALA A 52 0.15 7.15 0.77
C ALA A 52 -1.09 7.46 -0.09
N PHE A 53 -2.07 8.19 0.47
CA PHE A 53 -3.27 8.59 -0.27
C PHE A 53 -2.98 9.64 -1.34
N VAL A 54 -2.19 10.67 -1.02
CA VAL A 54 -1.91 11.77 -1.94
C VAL A 54 -1.16 11.26 -3.18
N SER A 55 -0.20 10.35 -2.99
CA SER A 55 0.53 9.71 -4.09
C SER A 55 -0.36 8.79 -4.92
N SER A 56 -1.22 7.98 -4.29
CA SER A 56 -2.17 7.09 -4.97
C SER A 56 -3.21 7.87 -5.78
N LEU A 57 -3.76 8.96 -5.23
CA LEU A 57 -4.70 9.84 -5.90
C LEU A 57 -4.05 10.56 -7.10
N LYS A 58 -2.82 11.06 -6.93
CA LYS A 58 -2.03 11.67 -8.00
C LYS A 58 -1.77 10.69 -9.15
N ASN A 59 -1.47 9.43 -8.84
CA ASN A 59 -1.27 8.39 -9.85
C ASN A 59 -2.57 8.04 -10.58
N LEU A 60 -3.71 8.01 -9.88
CA LEU A 60 -5.03 7.81 -10.49
C LEU A 60 -5.38 8.95 -11.47
N MET A 61 -5.07 10.20 -11.12
CA MET A 61 -5.34 11.37 -11.95
C MET A 61 -4.40 11.49 -13.16
N LYS A 62 -3.18 10.96 -13.09
CA LYS A 62 -2.18 11.00 -14.18
C LYS A 62 -2.41 9.98 -15.29
N LYS A 63 -3.19 8.92 -15.03
CA LYS A 63 -3.54 7.89 -16.03
C LYS A 63 -4.75 8.30 -16.90
N LYS A 64 -5.12 9.58 -16.91
CA LYS A 64 -6.21 10.13 -17.70
C LYS A 64 -5.68 11.00 -18.83
#